data_AF-A0A661Z9I5-F1
#
_entry.id   AF-A0A661Z9I5-F1
#
_cell.length_a   1.000
_cell.length_b   1.000
_cell.length_c   1.000
_cell.angle_alpha   90.00
_cell.angle_beta   90.00
_cell.angle_gamma   90.00
#
_symmetry.space_group_name_H-M   'P 1'
#
loop_
_entity.id
_entity.type
_entity.pdbx_description
1 polymer ?
#
loop_
_entity_poly.entity_id
_entity_poly.type
_entity_poly.pdbx_seq_one_letter_code
_entity_poly.pdbx_strand_id
1 'polypeptide(L)'
;MSIKKLSFSILIIALLFTSCEKNFMLFHSKSEWLTGYFEALKNYDDIYAVSYWNENFDNTNLKVNSSEKSLKTFNEFVGSNDFISDCSFKNNKLIPVSGKKYFAAFPDFCGEEDCVSEIRITDFEKLIDKKTAWAYFSNNWYNNIVFPYDEVNTIINTGRIPFIRMMARSEFEEYRIDPIWNLREIINGKHDDALTSWFEGAKDIDEYLLVEFGTEMNGYWFSWNGKYYGSGTKNKYGDPDYPDGPEIFRDAYRHIIDICNEVGAENITWFFHFDVNSDPDEDWNDPVLYYPGDNYIDWLGVSTYGPFQRGDRYNDLRPEDLLEKAHEKFIEISKNKPYAILEFGVTEL
;
A
#
# COMPACT_ATOMS: atom_id res chain seq x y z
N MET A 1 88.81 -5.58 24.58
CA MET A 1 88.04 -5.90 23.36
C MET A 1 87.00 -4.80 23.19
N SER A 2 87.27 -3.82 22.32
CA SER A 2 86.51 -2.58 22.18
C SER A 2 85.52 -2.71 21.02
N ILE A 3 84.23 -2.50 21.29
CA ILE A 3 83.15 -2.53 20.30
C ILE A 3 83.03 -1.12 19.70
N LYS A 4 83.36 -0.99 18.41
CA LYS A 4 83.10 0.22 17.62
C LYS A 4 81.63 0.22 17.17
N LYS A 5 80.91 1.28 17.54
CA LYS A 5 79.63 1.68 16.95
C LYS A 5 79.83 2.09 15.49
N LEU A 6 78.95 1.61 14.61
CA LEU A 6 78.68 2.22 13.32
C LEU A 6 77.18 2.51 13.24
N SER A 7 76.84 3.68 12.72
CA SER A 7 75.52 4.33 12.76
C SER A 7 75.00 4.64 11.36
N PHE A 8 73.70 4.98 11.30
CA PHE A 8 72.99 5.72 10.25
C PHE A 8 72.58 4.90 9.00
N SER A 9 71.35 4.94 8.47
CA SER A 9 70.20 5.84 8.62
C SER A 9 68.92 5.08 8.23
N ILE A 10 67.81 5.23 8.97
CA ILE A 10 66.49 4.81 8.47
C ILE A 10 65.79 6.06 7.94
N LEU A 11 65.60 6.08 6.62
CA LEU A 11 64.83 7.07 5.89
C LEU A 11 63.35 6.88 6.27
N ILE A 12 62.79 7.76 7.11
CA ILE A 12 61.36 7.80 7.40
C ILE A 12 60.67 8.40 6.17
N ILE A 13 60.07 7.54 5.35
CA ILE A 13 59.11 7.94 4.32
C ILE A 13 57.85 8.35 5.08
N ALA A 14 57.62 9.66 5.21
CA ALA A 14 56.35 10.21 5.62
C ALA A 14 55.33 9.94 4.50
N LEU A 15 54.65 8.81 4.57
CA LEU A 15 53.39 8.60 3.86
C LEU A 15 52.38 9.56 4.49
N LEU A 16 52.18 10.70 3.82
CA LEU A 16 51.00 11.53 3.94
C LEU A 16 49.80 10.64 3.61
N PHE A 17 49.27 9.95 4.62
CA PHE A 17 47.87 9.56 4.60
C PHE A 17 47.10 10.88 4.64
N THR A 18 46.83 11.40 3.44
CA THR A 18 45.67 12.25 3.25
C THR A 18 44.51 11.47 3.84
N SER A 19 43.99 12.00 4.95
CA SER A 19 42.70 11.60 5.49
C SER A 19 41.71 11.84 4.36
N CYS A 20 41.49 10.81 3.55
CA CYS A 20 40.24 10.64 2.87
C CYS A 20 39.25 10.43 4.01
N GLU A 21 38.76 11.56 4.57
CA GLU A 21 37.43 11.60 5.13
C GLU A 21 36.55 11.05 4.02
N LYS A 22 36.29 9.74 4.07
CA LYS A 22 35.14 9.19 3.40
C LYS A 22 34.00 10.02 3.95
N ASN A 23 33.45 10.88 3.11
CA ASN A 23 32.12 11.44 3.26
C ASN A 23 31.15 10.25 3.35
N PHE A 24 31.06 9.64 4.52
CA PHE A 24 29.98 8.75 4.95
C PHE A 24 28.86 9.59 5.55
N MET A 25 28.67 10.80 5.01
CA MET A 25 27.56 11.68 5.33
C MET A 25 26.66 11.69 4.10
N LEU A 26 25.68 10.80 4.12
CA LEU A 26 24.28 11.00 3.75
C LEU A 26 23.55 9.69 4.12
N PHE A 27 23.59 9.34 5.41
CA PHE A 27 22.54 8.48 5.98
C PHE A 27 21.30 9.38 6.06
N HIS A 28 20.46 9.34 5.04
CA HIS A 28 19.20 10.06 5.06
C HIS A 28 18.31 9.43 6.14
N SER A 29 17.96 10.22 7.16
CA SER A 29 17.06 9.78 8.24
C SER A 29 15.61 9.65 7.74
N LYS A 30 14.77 8.81 8.38
CA LYS A 30 13.33 8.74 8.09
C LYS A 30 12.68 10.13 8.08
N SER A 31 13.08 11.00 9.02
CA SER A 31 12.60 12.39 9.05
C SER A 31 12.87 13.19 7.77
N GLU A 32 14.02 13.00 7.12
CA GLU A 32 14.36 13.72 5.89
C GLU A 32 13.55 13.20 4.71
N TRP A 33 13.40 11.88 4.62
CA TRP A 33 12.56 11.26 3.60
C TRP A 33 11.09 11.67 3.75
N LEU A 34 10.55 11.65 4.99
CA LEU A 34 9.19 12.12 5.28
C LEU A 34 9.00 13.60 4.89
N THR A 35 10.00 14.44 5.17
CA THR A 35 9.98 15.85 4.74
C THR A 35 9.87 15.95 3.22
N GLY A 36 10.74 15.25 2.49
CA GLY A 36 10.70 15.23 1.02
C GLY A 36 9.36 14.72 0.49
N TYR A 37 8.80 13.67 1.10
CA TYR A 37 7.55 13.07 0.70
C TYR A 37 6.36 14.02 0.84
N PHE A 38 6.20 14.63 2.02
CA PHE A 38 5.10 15.57 2.23
C PHE A 38 5.26 16.88 1.46
N GLU A 39 6.49 17.35 1.20
CA GLU A 39 6.72 18.51 0.32
C GLU A 39 6.40 18.18 -1.14
N ALA A 40 6.84 17.02 -1.65
CA ALA A 40 6.54 16.58 -3.01
C ALA A 40 5.03 16.37 -3.23
N LEU A 41 4.32 15.84 -2.23
CA LEU A 41 2.87 15.61 -2.26
C LEU A 41 2.06 16.90 -2.50
N LYS A 42 2.57 18.08 -2.11
CA LYS A 42 1.90 19.37 -2.33
C LYS A 42 1.77 19.74 -3.81
N ASN A 43 2.51 19.08 -4.69
CA ASN A 43 2.44 19.33 -6.14
C ASN A 43 1.26 18.61 -6.81
N TYR A 44 0.53 17.75 -6.08
CA TYR A 44 -0.54 16.92 -6.64
C TYR A 44 -1.89 17.22 -5.95
N ASP A 45 -2.70 18.06 -6.60
CA ASP A 45 -4.02 18.48 -6.13
C ASP A 45 -5.12 17.41 -6.33
N ASP A 46 -4.85 16.41 -7.17
CA ASP A 46 -5.72 15.28 -7.52
C ASP A 46 -5.43 14.00 -6.71
N ILE A 47 -4.40 14.02 -5.87
CA ILE A 47 -4.21 13.04 -4.79
C ILE A 47 -4.98 13.52 -3.56
N TYR A 48 -6.04 12.81 -3.20
CA TYR A 48 -7.00 13.21 -2.17
C TYR A 48 -6.90 12.39 -0.89
N ALA A 49 -6.01 11.40 -0.82
CA ALA A 49 -5.80 10.64 0.39
C ALA A 49 -4.37 10.11 0.49
N VAL A 50 -3.88 9.97 1.72
CA VAL A 50 -2.64 9.27 2.04
C VAL A 50 -2.84 8.39 3.26
N SER A 51 -2.23 7.22 3.26
CA SER A 51 -2.26 6.31 4.41
C SER A 51 -0.88 5.77 4.75
N TYR A 52 -0.42 6.09 5.97
CA TYR A 52 0.90 5.67 6.42
C TYR A 52 0.88 4.24 6.93
N TRP A 53 1.83 3.42 6.48
CA TRP A 53 2.00 2.05 6.97
C TRP A 53 2.83 2.04 8.25
N ASN A 54 2.16 2.05 9.41
CA ASN A 54 2.81 2.03 10.71
C ASN A 54 2.73 0.63 11.32
N GLU A 55 3.83 -0.12 11.27
CA GLU A 55 3.96 -1.42 11.96
C GLU A 55 5.40 -1.73 12.34
N ASN A 56 5.57 -2.79 13.15
CA ASN A 56 6.89 -3.38 13.40
C ASN A 56 6.85 -4.90 13.67
N PHE A 57 5.87 -5.63 13.13
CA PHE A 57 5.69 -7.04 13.47
C PHE A 57 6.84 -7.93 12.93
N ASP A 58 7.51 -7.52 11.85
CA ASP A 58 8.66 -8.23 11.27
C ASP A 58 10.00 -7.50 11.42
N ASN A 59 10.13 -6.63 12.44
CA ASN A 59 11.30 -5.76 12.63
C ASN A 59 11.59 -4.85 11.43
N THR A 60 10.56 -4.49 10.68
CA THR A 60 10.62 -3.57 9.53
C THR A 60 11.09 -2.18 9.95
N ASN A 61 10.90 -1.77 11.21
CA ASN A 61 11.15 -0.43 11.72
C ASN A 61 10.33 0.65 10.99
N LEU A 62 9.13 0.31 10.52
CA LEU A 62 8.24 1.24 9.84
C LEU A 62 7.50 2.19 10.78
N LYS A 63 7.35 1.87 12.08
CA LYS A 63 6.70 2.78 13.04
C LYS A 63 7.19 4.22 12.96
N VAL A 64 6.23 5.15 13.00
CA VAL A 64 6.49 6.59 12.91
C VAL A 64 7.38 7.10 14.06
N ASN A 65 7.29 6.46 15.23
CA ASN A 65 8.07 6.78 16.42
C ASN A 65 9.37 5.98 16.56
N SER A 66 9.95 5.52 15.45
CA SER A 66 11.31 4.94 15.41
C SER A 66 12.38 5.90 15.94
N SER A 67 12.15 7.21 15.86
CA SER A 67 12.94 8.25 16.54
C SER A 67 12.07 9.46 16.90
N GLU A 68 12.48 10.25 17.91
CA GLU A 68 11.79 11.49 18.28
C GLU A 68 11.71 12.48 17.10
N LYS A 69 12.76 12.51 16.27
CA LYS A 69 12.83 13.40 15.11
C LYS A 69 11.83 12.99 14.02
N SER A 70 11.71 11.69 13.75
CA SER A 70 10.74 11.17 12.77
C SER A 70 9.30 11.42 13.20
N LEU A 71 8.97 11.16 14.47
CA LEU A 71 7.64 11.44 15.03
C LEU A 71 7.31 12.93 14.95
N LYS A 72 8.23 13.80 15.37
CA LYS A 72 8.03 15.25 15.33
C LYS A 72 7.75 15.73 13.90
N THR A 73 8.56 15.27 12.95
CA THR A 73 8.41 15.63 11.53
C THR A 73 7.05 15.19 11.00
N PHE A 74 6.65 13.95 11.28
CA PHE A 74 5.37 13.42 10.86
C PHE A 74 4.20 14.23 11.42
N ASN A 75 4.21 14.53 12.72
CA ASN A 75 3.16 15.31 13.39
C ASN A 75 3.05 16.73 12.85
N GLU A 76 4.17 17.38 12.48
CA GLU A 76 4.16 18.70 11.84
C GLU A 76 3.39 18.69 10.51
N PHE A 77 3.55 17.64 9.70
CA PHE A 77 2.87 17.54 8.40
C PHE A 77 1.40 17.15 8.53
N VAL A 78 1.10 16.06 9.23
CA VAL A 78 -0.29 15.57 9.35
C VAL A 78 -1.16 16.50 10.20
N GLY A 79 -0.55 17.27 11.11
CA GLY A 79 -1.21 18.30 11.91
C GLY A 79 -1.62 19.55 11.11
N SER A 80 -1.19 19.69 9.85
CA SER A 80 -1.63 20.78 8.99
C SER A 80 -3.13 20.67 8.64
N ASN A 81 -3.76 21.81 8.34
CA ASN A 81 -5.17 21.87 7.96
C ASN A 81 -5.47 21.23 6.60
N ASP A 82 -4.45 20.82 5.85
CA ASP A 82 -4.60 20.18 4.55
C ASP A 82 -5.04 18.72 4.71
N PHE A 83 -4.73 18.09 5.85
CA PHE A 83 -5.13 16.74 6.17
C PHE A 83 -6.39 16.69 7.02
N ILE A 84 -7.42 15.98 6.56
CA ILE A 84 -8.71 15.83 7.23
C ILE A 84 -8.98 14.37 7.61
N SER A 85 -9.78 14.19 8.66
CA SER A 85 -10.13 12.89 9.21
C SER A 85 -11.60 12.53 9.00
N ASP A 86 -12.46 13.51 8.72
CA ASP A 86 -13.88 13.24 8.51
C ASP A 86 -14.14 13.02 7.01
N CYS A 87 -14.48 11.78 6.65
CA CYS A 87 -14.83 11.42 5.27
C CYS A 87 -16.10 12.13 4.80
N SER A 88 -16.14 12.48 3.51
CA SER A 88 -17.32 13.08 2.87
C SER A 88 -17.87 12.13 1.83
N PHE A 89 -19.20 11.96 1.84
CA PHE A 89 -19.89 11.04 0.95
C PHE A 89 -20.97 11.76 0.14
N LYS A 90 -21.17 11.32 -1.09
CA LYS A 90 -22.27 11.76 -1.95
C LYS A 90 -22.77 10.56 -2.75
N ASN A 91 -24.09 10.36 -2.77
CA ASN A 91 -24.71 9.17 -3.38
C ASN A 91 -24.05 7.87 -2.88
N ASN A 92 -23.81 7.79 -1.56
CA ASN A 92 -23.16 6.67 -0.87
C ASN A 92 -21.70 6.38 -1.25
N LYS A 93 -21.04 7.24 -2.04
CA LYS A 93 -19.64 7.09 -2.44
C LYS A 93 -18.75 8.13 -1.77
N LEU A 94 -17.55 7.73 -1.37
CA LEU A 94 -16.52 8.63 -0.88
C LEU A 94 -16.17 9.63 -1.99
N ILE A 95 -16.14 10.92 -1.67
CA ILE A 95 -15.82 11.98 -2.62
C ILE A 95 -14.56 12.75 -2.22
N PRO A 96 -13.79 13.25 -3.19
CA PRO A 96 -12.69 14.15 -2.90
C PRO A 96 -13.20 15.48 -2.32
N VAL A 97 -12.40 16.09 -1.43
CA VAL A 97 -12.64 17.43 -0.90
C VAL A 97 -11.58 18.36 -1.45
N SER A 98 -11.99 19.39 -2.19
CA SER A 98 -11.08 20.32 -2.85
C SER A 98 -10.11 20.98 -1.84
N GLY A 99 -8.82 20.91 -2.15
CA GLY A 99 -7.75 21.46 -1.30
C GLY A 99 -7.54 20.71 0.01
N LYS A 100 -8.07 19.49 0.15
CA LYS A 100 -7.90 18.63 1.32
C LYS A 100 -7.47 17.22 0.92
N LYS A 101 -6.80 16.54 1.83
CA LYS A 101 -6.40 15.14 1.73
C LYS A 101 -6.89 14.37 2.94
N TYR A 102 -7.56 13.24 2.75
CA TYR A 102 -7.85 12.32 3.83
C TYR A 102 -6.55 11.74 4.36
N PHE A 103 -6.37 11.78 5.69
CA PHE A 103 -5.23 11.14 6.32
C PHE A 103 -5.68 9.86 7.01
N ALA A 104 -5.06 8.74 6.65
CA ALA A 104 -5.30 7.43 7.23
C ALA A 104 -3.99 6.74 7.65
N ALA A 105 -4.08 5.55 8.24
CA ALA A 105 -2.92 4.71 8.52
C ALA A 105 -3.31 3.24 8.71
N PHE A 106 -2.32 2.35 8.50
CA PHE A 106 -2.30 1.06 9.18
C PHE A 106 -1.81 1.26 10.62
N PRO A 107 -2.59 0.96 11.67
CA PRO A 107 -2.23 1.29 13.04
C PRO A 107 -1.54 0.13 13.78
N ASP A 108 -0.75 -0.71 13.11
CA ASP A 108 -0.02 -1.85 13.72
C ASP A 108 -0.96 -2.90 14.37
N PHE A 109 -1.90 -3.46 13.60
CA PHE A 109 -2.76 -4.55 14.07
C PHE A 109 -1.93 -5.81 14.39
N CYS A 110 -1.52 -6.55 13.35
CA CYS A 110 -0.59 -7.68 13.36
C CYS A 110 -0.13 -7.96 11.93
N GLY A 111 0.79 -8.92 11.77
CA GLY A 111 1.34 -9.29 10.46
C GLY A 111 0.31 -9.78 9.45
N GLU A 112 -0.73 -10.49 9.91
CA GLU A 112 -1.82 -10.93 9.03
C GLU A 112 -2.83 -9.83 8.69
N GLU A 113 -2.67 -8.66 9.34
CA GLU A 113 -3.47 -7.44 9.17
C GLU A 113 -4.95 -7.59 9.51
N ASP A 114 -5.38 -8.72 10.07
CA ASP A 114 -6.79 -9.04 10.34
C ASP A 114 -7.18 -8.95 11.82
N CYS A 115 -6.21 -8.82 12.74
CA CYS A 115 -6.48 -8.64 14.16
C CYS A 115 -6.81 -7.17 14.52
N VAL A 116 -7.89 -6.66 13.94
CA VAL A 116 -8.36 -5.30 14.13
C VAL A 116 -8.59 -4.98 15.61
N SER A 117 -8.12 -3.82 16.04
CA SER A 117 -8.09 -3.45 17.45
C SER A 117 -8.33 -1.97 17.68
N GLU A 118 -9.37 -1.64 18.45
CA GLU A 118 -9.66 -0.27 18.92
C GLU A 118 -8.47 0.37 19.65
N ILE A 119 -7.78 -0.38 20.53
CA ILE A 119 -6.63 0.18 21.26
C ILE A 119 -5.48 0.58 20.32
N ARG A 120 -5.20 -0.21 19.28
CA ARG A 120 -4.18 0.09 18.27
C ARG A 120 -4.51 1.35 17.48
N ILE A 121 -5.76 1.49 17.03
CA ILE A 121 -6.24 2.71 16.37
C ILE A 121 -6.06 3.91 17.30
N THR A 122 -6.63 3.86 18.50
CA THR A 122 -6.62 5.00 19.41
C THR A 122 -5.23 5.35 19.94
N ASP A 123 -4.33 4.39 20.11
CA ASP A 123 -2.95 4.67 20.52
C ASP A 123 -2.13 5.28 19.39
N PHE A 124 -2.34 4.86 18.14
CA PHE A 124 -1.74 5.53 16.99
C PHE A 124 -2.23 6.98 16.87
N GLU A 125 -3.55 7.21 16.98
CA GLU A 125 -4.12 8.56 16.92
C GLU A 125 -3.60 9.48 18.04
N LYS A 126 -3.46 8.96 19.27
CA LYS A 126 -2.83 9.69 20.39
C LYS A 126 -1.36 9.99 20.13
N LEU A 127 -0.63 9.07 19.51
CA LEU A 127 0.80 9.24 19.21
C LEU A 127 1.03 10.41 18.25
N ILE A 128 0.14 10.59 17.27
CA ILE A 128 0.25 11.64 16.26
C ILE A 128 -0.60 12.89 16.54
N ASP A 129 -1.34 12.90 17.64
CA ASP A 129 -2.32 13.94 18.02
C ASP A 129 -3.32 14.26 16.90
N LYS A 130 -3.79 13.21 16.20
CA LYS A 130 -4.70 13.33 15.07
C LYS A 130 -5.49 12.04 14.84
N LYS A 131 -6.76 12.20 14.50
CA LYS A 131 -7.62 11.08 14.09
C LYS A 131 -7.33 10.62 12.66
N THR A 132 -7.48 9.34 12.37
CA THR A 132 -7.46 8.85 10.99
C THR A 132 -8.84 8.96 10.35
N ALA A 133 -8.88 8.98 9.02
CA ALA A 133 -10.11 8.93 8.23
C ALA A 133 -10.69 7.52 8.16
N TRP A 134 -9.80 6.57 7.88
CA TRP A 134 -10.09 5.15 7.89
C TRP A 134 -8.93 4.36 8.50
N ALA A 135 -9.20 3.08 8.78
CA ALA A 135 -8.18 2.07 9.02
C ALA A 135 -8.45 0.92 8.05
N TYR A 136 -7.42 0.49 7.31
CA TYR A 136 -7.53 -0.72 6.50
C TYR A 136 -7.08 -1.95 7.27
N PHE A 137 -7.67 -3.09 6.90
CA PHE A 137 -7.35 -4.40 7.43
C PHE A 137 -7.59 -5.46 6.34
N SER A 138 -6.95 -6.61 6.49
CA SER A 138 -7.13 -7.71 5.57
C SER A 138 -8.31 -8.60 5.99
N ASN A 139 -9.24 -8.85 5.08
CA ASN A 139 -10.22 -9.92 5.20
C ASN A 139 -9.66 -11.16 4.48
N ASN A 140 -8.88 -11.94 5.22
CA ASN A 140 -8.25 -13.17 4.75
C ASN A 140 -9.28 -14.28 4.60
N TRP A 141 -9.42 -14.84 3.40
CA TRP A 141 -10.37 -15.93 3.13
C TRP A 141 -9.86 -17.31 3.60
N TYR A 142 -9.13 -17.40 4.71
CA TYR A 142 -8.40 -18.61 5.11
C TYR A 142 -9.20 -19.90 4.94
N ASN A 143 -10.41 -19.94 5.52
CA ASN A 143 -11.28 -21.11 5.43
C ASN A 143 -12.52 -20.87 4.56
N ASN A 144 -13.03 -19.63 4.53
CA ASN A 144 -14.29 -19.27 3.87
C ASN A 144 -14.27 -17.78 3.49
N ILE A 145 -15.16 -17.41 2.56
CA ILE A 145 -15.48 -16.01 2.23
C ILE A 145 -16.62 -15.56 3.15
N VAL A 146 -16.32 -14.72 4.14
CA VAL A 146 -17.29 -14.26 5.15
C VAL A 146 -17.08 -12.79 5.43
N PHE A 147 -18.17 -12.04 5.54
CA PHE A 147 -18.12 -10.61 5.86
C PHE A 147 -17.58 -10.40 7.29
N PRO A 148 -16.54 -9.55 7.48
CA PRO A 148 -15.83 -9.38 8.74
C PRO A 148 -16.56 -8.41 9.70
N TYR A 149 -17.69 -8.84 10.25
CA TYR A 149 -18.52 -8.00 11.13
C TYR A 149 -17.79 -7.45 12.35
N ASP A 150 -16.96 -8.25 13.01
CA ASP A 150 -16.31 -7.85 14.26
C ASP A 150 -15.24 -6.77 14.01
N GLU A 151 -14.44 -6.94 12.96
CA GLU A 151 -13.43 -5.98 12.52
C GLU A 151 -14.08 -4.67 12.05
N VAL A 152 -15.12 -4.76 11.21
CA VAL A 152 -15.88 -3.60 10.72
C VAL A 152 -16.49 -2.81 11.89
N ASN A 153 -17.20 -3.47 12.80
CA ASN A 153 -17.80 -2.80 13.95
C ASN A 153 -16.75 -2.23 14.91
N THR A 154 -15.60 -2.89 15.06
CA THR A 154 -14.49 -2.36 15.87
C THR A 154 -13.99 -1.03 15.32
N ILE A 155 -13.81 -0.91 14.00
CA ILE A 155 -13.39 0.34 13.37
C ILE A 155 -14.48 1.41 13.48
N ILE A 156 -15.75 1.07 13.19
CA ILE A 156 -16.89 1.99 13.32
C ILE A 156 -17.03 2.53 14.74
N ASN A 157 -16.83 1.70 15.77
CA ASN A 157 -16.92 2.11 17.18
C ASN A 157 -15.86 3.15 17.56
N THR A 158 -14.73 3.20 16.85
CA THR A 158 -13.74 4.28 17.00
C THR A 158 -14.11 5.56 16.24
N GLY A 159 -15.20 5.53 15.46
CA GLY A 159 -15.70 6.60 14.60
C GLY A 159 -14.89 6.80 13.33
N ARG A 160 -14.18 5.78 12.85
CA ARG A 160 -13.44 5.79 11.59
C ARG A 160 -14.18 4.94 10.54
N ILE A 161 -13.87 5.14 9.27
CA ILE A 161 -14.42 4.32 8.18
C ILE A 161 -13.63 2.99 8.07
N PRO A 162 -14.29 1.82 7.98
CA PRO A 162 -13.61 0.56 7.67
C PRO A 162 -13.14 0.54 6.21
N PHE A 163 -11.88 0.18 5.99
CA PHE A 163 -11.34 -0.14 4.67
C PHE A 163 -11.00 -1.63 4.62
N ILE A 164 -11.77 -2.41 3.86
CA ILE A 164 -11.67 -3.87 3.83
C ILE A 164 -10.88 -4.29 2.59
N ARG A 165 -9.78 -5.04 2.80
CA ARG A 165 -9.06 -5.71 1.71
C ARG A 165 -9.58 -7.12 1.56
N MET A 166 -10.23 -7.42 0.44
CA MET A 166 -10.67 -8.77 0.12
C MET A 166 -9.47 -9.58 -0.39
N MET A 167 -8.87 -10.37 0.50
CA MET A 167 -7.65 -11.12 0.24
C MET A 167 -8.00 -12.57 -0.13
N ALA A 168 -7.93 -12.91 -1.42
CA ALA A 168 -8.19 -14.26 -1.93
C ALA A 168 -7.06 -15.25 -1.59
N ARG A 169 -6.79 -15.42 -0.29
CA ARG A 169 -5.81 -16.37 0.25
C ARG A 169 -6.43 -17.30 1.29
N SER A 170 -6.10 -18.58 1.15
CA SER A 170 -6.47 -19.66 2.07
C SER A 170 -5.38 -19.92 3.12
N GLU A 171 -4.18 -19.42 2.86
CA GLU A 171 -3.01 -19.53 3.73
C GLU A 171 -2.23 -18.21 3.67
N PHE A 172 -1.44 -17.87 4.70
CA PHE A 172 -0.73 -16.60 4.75
C PHE A 172 0.56 -16.58 3.90
N GLU A 173 1.03 -17.76 3.48
CA GLU A 173 2.26 -17.94 2.73
C GLU A 173 2.23 -17.26 1.34
N GLU A 174 3.24 -16.42 1.11
CA GLU A 174 3.45 -15.70 -0.14
C GLU A 174 4.19 -16.54 -1.21
N TYR A 175 4.28 -15.97 -2.42
CA TYR A 175 5.06 -16.47 -3.55
C TYR A 175 4.59 -17.82 -4.09
N ARG A 176 3.29 -18.09 -3.99
CA ARG A 176 2.65 -19.30 -4.49
C ARG A 176 1.24 -19.03 -5.00
N ILE A 177 0.76 -19.95 -5.84
CA ILE A 177 -0.65 -20.02 -6.19
C ILE A 177 -1.44 -20.44 -4.95
N ASP A 178 -2.61 -19.84 -4.75
CA ASP A 178 -3.53 -20.26 -3.71
C ASP A 178 -4.15 -21.64 -4.05
N PRO A 179 -4.15 -22.61 -3.13
CA PRO A 179 -4.71 -23.93 -3.41
C PRO A 179 -6.24 -23.95 -3.47
N ILE A 180 -6.94 -22.93 -2.97
CA ILE A 180 -8.41 -22.89 -2.86
C ILE A 180 -9.01 -21.77 -3.70
N TRP A 181 -8.53 -20.53 -3.55
CA TRP A 181 -9.14 -19.34 -4.15
C TRP A 181 -8.53 -19.01 -5.51
N ASN A 182 -8.87 -19.83 -6.49
CA ASN A 182 -8.42 -19.62 -7.86
C ASN A 182 -9.26 -18.55 -8.58
N LEU A 183 -8.63 -17.55 -9.20
CA LEU A 183 -9.36 -16.46 -9.90
C LEU A 183 -10.29 -16.97 -11.02
N ARG A 184 -9.92 -18.05 -11.73
CA ARG A 184 -10.80 -18.64 -12.75
C ARG A 184 -12.02 -19.29 -12.12
N GLU A 185 -11.92 -19.83 -10.91
CA GLU A 185 -13.07 -20.39 -10.20
C GLU A 185 -14.00 -19.30 -9.68
N ILE A 186 -13.45 -18.16 -9.25
CA ILE A 186 -14.22 -16.95 -8.94
C ILE A 186 -15.01 -16.50 -10.18
N ILE A 187 -14.34 -16.30 -11.33
CA ILE A 187 -14.99 -15.91 -12.60
C ILE A 187 -16.08 -16.88 -13.03
N ASN A 188 -15.86 -18.19 -12.85
CA ASN A 188 -16.83 -19.22 -13.26
C ASN A 188 -18.00 -19.38 -12.26
N GLY A 189 -18.07 -18.53 -11.24
CA GLY A 189 -19.19 -18.47 -10.31
C GLY A 189 -19.17 -19.53 -9.21
N LYS A 190 -18.05 -20.23 -9.01
CA LYS A 190 -17.95 -21.31 -7.99
C LYS A 190 -18.16 -20.80 -6.57
N HIS A 191 -17.93 -19.50 -6.35
CA HIS A 191 -17.94 -18.86 -5.03
C HIS A 191 -19.06 -17.81 -4.89
N ASP A 192 -19.98 -17.73 -5.84
CA ASP A 192 -20.98 -16.65 -5.92
C ASP A 192 -21.94 -16.64 -4.73
N ASP A 193 -22.34 -17.81 -4.22
CA ASP A 193 -23.21 -17.88 -3.03
C ASP A 193 -22.51 -17.26 -1.80
N ALA A 194 -21.20 -17.49 -1.66
CA ALA A 194 -20.42 -16.97 -0.53
C ALA A 194 -20.14 -15.47 -0.69
N LEU A 195 -19.83 -15.02 -1.91
CA LEU A 195 -19.68 -13.60 -2.23
C LEU A 195 -21.00 -12.84 -2.06
N THR A 196 -22.12 -13.42 -2.51
CA THR A 196 -23.47 -12.86 -2.31
C THR A 196 -23.73 -12.67 -0.82
N SER A 197 -23.49 -13.71 0.00
CA SER A 197 -23.63 -13.62 1.46
C SER A 197 -22.70 -12.57 2.09
N TRP A 198 -21.48 -12.41 1.54
CA TRP A 198 -20.55 -11.37 1.98
C TRP A 198 -21.12 -9.97 1.73
N PHE A 199 -21.67 -9.72 0.53
CA PHE A 199 -22.25 -8.42 0.18
C PHE A 199 -23.60 -8.15 0.86
N GLU A 200 -24.39 -9.18 1.14
CA GLU A 200 -25.57 -9.05 2.00
C GLU A 200 -25.16 -8.55 3.39
N GLY A 201 -24.09 -9.11 3.95
CA GLY A 201 -23.56 -8.62 5.23
C GLY A 201 -23.00 -7.20 5.16
N ALA A 202 -22.31 -6.85 4.08
CA ALA A 202 -21.83 -5.48 3.85
C ALA A 202 -22.98 -4.46 3.76
N LYS A 203 -24.07 -4.84 3.09
CA LYS A 203 -25.28 -4.02 2.92
C LYS A 203 -26.02 -3.77 4.23
N ASP A 204 -25.95 -4.72 5.17
CA ASP A 204 -26.59 -4.61 6.48
C ASP A 204 -25.85 -3.66 7.46
N ILE A 205 -24.67 -3.16 7.07
CA ILE A 205 -23.92 -2.16 7.84
C ILE A 205 -24.51 -0.76 7.60
N ASP A 206 -24.95 -0.09 8.68
CA ASP A 206 -25.51 1.27 8.68
C ASP A 206 -24.42 2.37 8.61
N GLU A 207 -23.34 2.08 7.90
CA GLU A 207 -22.21 2.98 7.66
C GLU A 207 -21.60 2.74 6.27
N TYR A 208 -20.77 3.68 5.82
CA TYR A 208 -20.02 3.53 4.56
C TYR A 208 -18.81 2.61 4.73
N LEU A 209 -18.50 1.88 3.66
CA LEU A 209 -17.36 0.96 3.60
C LEU A 209 -16.45 1.35 2.44
N LEU A 210 -15.14 1.29 2.65
CA LEU A 210 -14.16 1.31 1.56
C LEU A 210 -13.71 -0.12 1.33
N VAL A 211 -13.63 -0.56 0.08
CA VAL A 211 -13.30 -1.95 -0.24
C VAL A 211 -12.37 -2.00 -1.44
N GLU A 212 -11.41 -2.92 -1.39
CA GLU A 212 -10.62 -3.35 -2.53
C GLU A 212 -10.56 -4.87 -2.63
N PHE A 213 -10.31 -5.36 -3.84
CA PHE A 213 -9.99 -6.77 -4.08
C PHE A 213 -8.61 -6.88 -4.70
N GLY A 214 -7.80 -7.78 -4.14
CA GLY A 214 -6.52 -8.15 -4.72
C GLY A 214 -5.50 -7.01 -4.72
N THR A 215 -5.11 -6.56 -3.53
CA THR A 215 -4.07 -5.56 -3.28
C THR A 215 -2.80 -5.88 -4.08
N GLU A 216 -2.21 -4.85 -4.72
CA GLU A 216 -0.91 -4.91 -5.41
C GLU A 216 -0.79 -6.06 -6.41
N MET A 217 -1.81 -6.25 -7.26
CA MET A 217 -1.87 -7.35 -8.22
C MET A 217 -0.72 -7.38 -9.24
N ASN A 218 0.04 -6.29 -9.38
CA ASN A 218 1.24 -6.20 -10.21
C ASN A 218 2.53 -6.63 -9.48
N GLY A 219 2.43 -7.11 -8.23
CA GLY A 219 3.47 -7.82 -7.52
C GLY A 219 3.27 -9.34 -7.54
N TYR A 220 4.35 -10.12 -7.48
CA TYR A 220 4.28 -11.59 -7.51
C TYR A 220 4.21 -12.28 -6.13
N TRP A 221 4.17 -11.49 -5.05
CA TRP A 221 4.11 -11.99 -3.67
C TRP A 221 2.75 -12.59 -3.32
N PHE A 222 1.64 -12.00 -3.76
CA PHE A 222 0.31 -12.54 -3.50
C PHE A 222 -0.18 -13.51 -4.57
N SER A 223 -1.15 -14.36 -4.25
CA SER A 223 -1.64 -15.40 -5.16
C SER A 223 -2.51 -14.89 -6.31
N TRP A 224 -3.03 -13.66 -6.22
CA TRP A 224 -3.97 -13.02 -7.17
C TRP A 224 -3.28 -12.10 -8.20
N ASN A 225 -2.21 -12.55 -8.83
CA ASN A 225 -1.44 -11.73 -9.80
C ASN A 225 -1.33 -12.40 -11.18
N GLY A 226 -1.06 -11.60 -12.22
CA GLY A 226 -1.04 -12.10 -13.59
C GLY A 226 0.03 -13.17 -13.86
N LYS A 227 1.14 -13.21 -13.10
CA LYS A 227 2.19 -14.25 -13.23
C LYS A 227 1.62 -15.65 -13.04
N TYR A 228 0.73 -15.82 -12.07
CA TYR A 228 0.14 -17.11 -11.74
C TYR A 228 -1.01 -17.52 -12.66
N TYR A 229 -1.51 -16.60 -13.49
CA TYR A 229 -2.68 -16.83 -14.35
C TYR A 229 -2.41 -16.81 -15.85
N GLY A 230 -1.15 -16.68 -16.27
CA GLY A 230 -0.75 -16.79 -17.67
C GLY A 230 0.32 -15.80 -18.11
N SER A 231 0.71 -14.87 -17.23
CA SER A 231 1.63 -13.77 -17.55
C SER A 231 1.17 -13.04 -18.82
N GLY A 232 2.09 -12.74 -19.73
CA GLY A 232 1.82 -12.18 -21.04
C GLY A 232 1.41 -13.19 -22.12
N THR A 233 1.08 -14.44 -21.75
CA THR A 233 0.46 -15.37 -22.70
C THR A 233 -0.82 -14.75 -23.24
N LYS A 234 -1.07 -14.92 -24.53
CA LYS A 234 -2.32 -14.49 -25.17
C LYS A 234 -3.03 -15.70 -25.74
N ASN A 235 -4.33 -15.58 -25.98
CA ASN A 235 -5.17 -16.60 -26.62
C ASN A 235 -5.43 -17.87 -25.77
N LYS A 236 -5.26 -17.85 -24.45
CA LYS A 236 -5.72 -18.95 -23.59
C LYS A 236 -6.82 -18.56 -22.62
N TYR A 237 -7.20 -17.29 -22.62
CA TYR A 237 -8.36 -16.78 -21.92
C TYR A 237 -8.84 -15.50 -22.64
N GLY A 238 -10.13 -15.19 -22.49
CA GLY A 238 -10.71 -13.91 -22.91
C GLY A 238 -10.36 -13.45 -24.33
N ASP A 239 -9.84 -12.22 -24.41
CA ASP A 239 -9.47 -11.55 -25.66
C ASP A 239 -8.16 -12.13 -26.24
N PRO A 240 -8.17 -12.64 -27.49
CA PRO A 240 -7.00 -13.23 -28.13
C PRO A 240 -5.77 -12.30 -28.24
N ASP A 241 -5.98 -10.98 -28.17
CA ASP A 241 -4.92 -9.99 -28.30
C ASP A 241 -4.50 -9.35 -26.96
N TYR A 242 -5.15 -9.73 -25.85
CA TYR A 242 -4.89 -9.25 -24.50
C TYR A 242 -4.05 -10.28 -23.69
N PRO A 243 -3.16 -9.85 -22.78
CA PRO A 243 -2.43 -10.79 -21.93
C PRO A 243 -3.37 -11.46 -20.91
N ASP A 244 -3.41 -12.79 -20.94
CA ASP A 244 -4.33 -13.63 -20.17
C ASP A 244 -4.24 -13.34 -18.66
N GLY A 245 -3.01 -13.14 -18.13
CA GLY A 245 -2.78 -12.94 -16.69
C GLY A 245 -3.53 -11.74 -16.11
N PRO A 246 -3.24 -10.51 -16.59
CA PRO A 246 -4.00 -9.31 -16.22
C PRO A 246 -5.48 -9.39 -16.55
N GLU A 247 -5.84 -10.04 -17.66
CA GLU A 247 -7.24 -10.19 -18.05
C GLU A 247 -8.05 -10.97 -17.02
N ILE A 248 -7.49 -12.07 -16.52
CA ILE A 248 -8.14 -12.94 -15.52
C ILE A 248 -8.33 -12.19 -14.20
N PHE A 249 -7.35 -11.40 -13.78
CA PHE A 249 -7.52 -10.55 -12.60
C PHE A 249 -8.64 -9.52 -12.81
N ARG A 250 -8.57 -8.78 -13.93
CA ARG A 250 -9.55 -7.76 -14.29
C ARG A 250 -10.97 -8.33 -14.28
N ASP A 251 -11.17 -9.48 -14.90
CA ASP A 251 -12.48 -10.10 -15.02
C ASP A 251 -12.97 -10.70 -13.69
N ALA A 252 -12.07 -11.24 -12.85
CA ALA A 252 -12.43 -11.66 -11.50
C ALA A 252 -12.90 -10.49 -10.63
N TYR A 253 -12.20 -9.35 -10.71
CA TYR A 253 -12.60 -8.16 -9.97
C TYR A 253 -13.96 -7.61 -10.47
N ARG A 254 -14.17 -7.57 -11.80
CA ARG A 254 -15.49 -7.21 -12.35
C ARG A 254 -16.60 -8.12 -11.85
N HIS A 255 -16.38 -9.43 -11.88
CA HIS A 255 -17.35 -10.42 -11.41
C HIS A 255 -17.74 -10.22 -9.93
N ILE A 256 -16.77 -9.96 -9.06
CA ILE A 256 -17.03 -9.65 -7.64
C ILE A 256 -17.88 -8.39 -7.48
N ILE A 257 -17.56 -7.32 -8.22
CA ILE A 257 -18.33 -6.06 -8.18
C ILE A 257 -19.73 -6.23 -8.79
N ASP A 258 -19.88 -7.05 -9.82
CA ASP A 258 -21.18 -7.35 -10.41
C ASP A 258 -22.11 -8.03 -9.39
N ILE A 259 -21.62 -8.99 -8.61
CA ILE A 259 -22.39 -9.59 -7.50
C ILE A 259 -22.77 -8.53 -6.46
N CYS A 260 -21.83 -7.64 -6.09
CA CYS A 260 -22.11 -6.52 -5.18
C CYS A 260 -23.26 -5.64 -5.70
N ASN A 261 -23.26 -5.34 -7.00
CA ASN A 261 -24.30 -4.54 -7.66
C ASN A 261 -25.64 -5.28 -7.70
N GLU A 262 -25.65 -6.59 -7.95
CA GLU A 262 -26.86 -7.43 -7.93
C GLU A 262 -27.50 -7.50 -6.53
N VAL A 263 -26.69 -7.59 -5.48
CA VAL A 263 -27.14 -7.54 -4.08
C VAL A 263 -27.64 -6.14 -3.69
N GLY A 264 -27.11 -5.09 -4.34
CA GLY A 264 -27.42 -3.69 -4.05
C GLY A 264 -26.74 -3.19 -2.78
N ALA A 265 -25.48 -3.60 -2.55
CA ALA A 265 -24.64 -3.08 -1.47
C ALA A 265 -24.05 -1.70 -1.86
N GLU A 266 -24.92 -0.68 -1.92
CA GLU A 266 -24.58 0.66 -2.43
C GLU A 266 -23.70 1.49 -1.48
N ASN A 267 -23.47 1.04 -0.24
CA ASN A 267 -22.65 1.71 0.78
C ASN A 267 -21.14 1.49 0.61
N ILE A 268 -20.71 0.71 -0.39
CA ILE A 268 -19.30 0.43 -0.69
C ILE A 268 -18.72 1.46 -1.66
N THR A 269 -17.52 1.97 -1.38
CA THR A 269 -16.64 2.65 -2.35
C THR A 269 -15.51 1.71 -2.77
N TRP A 270 -15.36 1.47 -4.08
CA TRP A 270 -14.38 0.53 -4.63
C TRP A 270 -13.04 1.18 -5.00
N PHE A 271 -11.93 0.57 -4.56
CA PHE A 271 -10.56 1.01 -4.85
C PHE A 271 -9.81 0.02 -5.75
N PHE A 272 -9.04 0.52 -6.71
CA PHE A 272 -8.07 -0.28 -7.46
C PHE A 272 -6.66 0.08 -7.01
N HIS A 273 -5.94 -0.86 -6.41
CA HIS A 273 -4.67 -0.60 -5.71
C HIS A 273 -3.52 -1.38 -6.35
N PHE A 274 -2.55 -0.65 -6.93
CA PHE A 274 -1.33 -1.21 -7.52
C PHE A 274 -0.08 -0.81 -6.71
N ASP A 275 1.01 -1.57 -6.85
CA ASP A 275 2.32 -1.12 -6.36
C ASP A 275 3.00 -0.22 -7.40
N VAL A 276 3.66 0.87 -6.97
CA VAL A 276 4.34 1.78 -7.90
C VAL A 276 5.41 1.10 -8.76
N ASN A 277 5.94 -0.04 -8.31
CA ASN A 277 6.90 -0.88 -9.02
C ASN A 277 6.30 -2.27 -9.28
N SER A 278 6.01 -2.57 -10.55
CA SER A 278 5.64 -3.93 -10.94
C SER A 278 6.81 -4.91 -10.71
N ASP A 279 6.48 -6.08 -10.15
CA ASP A 279 7.39 -7.21 -10.07
C ASP A 279 6.66 -8.49 -10.50
N PRO A 280 6.99 -9.09 -11.67
CA PRO A 280 8.11 -8.72 -12.54
C PRO A 280 7.87 -7.41 -13.32
N ASP A 281 8.94 -6.68 -13.61
CA ASP A 281 8.93 -5.49 -14.47
C ASP A 281 8.88 -5.90 -15.94
N GLU A 282 7.68 -6.20 -16.43
CA GLU A 282 7.41 -6.72 -17.78
C GLU A 282 6.19 -6.00 -18.37
N ASP A 283 6.15 -5.81 -19.70
CA ASP A 283 5.08 -5.07 -20.39
C ASP A 283 3.67 -5.61 -20.09
N TRP A 284 3.53 -6.94 -19.94
CA TRP A 284 2.24 -7.55 -19.62
C TRP A 284 1.81 -7.29 -18.18
N ASN A 285 2.72 -6.89 -17.28
CA ASN A 285 2.46 -6.67 -15.87
C ASN A 285 2.21 -5.18 -15.54
N ASP A 286 1.88 -4.38 -16.55
CA ASP A 286 1.48 -2.98 -16.36
C ASP A 286 0.11 -2.89 -15.66
N PRO A 287 -0.04 -2.13 -14.56
CA PRO A 287 -1.33 -1.93 -13.87
C PRO A 287 -2.49 -1.50 -14.77
N VAL A 288 -2.21 -0.78 -15.87
CA VAL A 288 -3.23 -0.39 -16.87
C VAL A 288 -3.97 -1.61 -17.42
N LEU A 289 -3.27 -2.74 -17.55
CA LEU A 289 -3.83 -3.98 -18.09
C LEU A 289 -4.71 -4.74 -17.08
N TYR A 290 -4.57 -4.45 -15.79
CA TYR A 290 -5.38 -5.05 -14.72
C TYR A 290 -6.65 -4.25 -14.41
N TYR A 291 -6.73 -3.00 -14.86
CA TYR A 291 -7.78 -2.06 -14.47
C TYR A 291 -9.19 -2.52 -14.90
N PRO A 292 -10.14 -2.71 -13.96
CA PRO A 292 -11.52 -3.12 -14.28
C PRO A 292 -12.30 -2.08 -15.10
N GLY A 293 -11.89 -0.82 -15.09
CA GLY A 293 -12.53 0.26 -15.85
C GLY A 293 -13.36 1.21 -14.99
N ASP A 294 -13.63 2.40 -15.54
CA ASP A 294 -14.25 3.51 -14.80
C ASP A 294 -15.65 3.23 -14.26
N ASN A 295 -16.38 2.24 -14.79
CA ASN A 295 -17.71 1.89 -14.30
C ASN A 295 -17.66 0.96 -13.06
N TYR A 296 -16.50 0.37 -12.77
CA TYR A 296 -16.32 -0.58 -11.67
C TYR A 296 -15.61 0.05 -10.47
N ILE A 297 -14.64 0.92 -10.74
CA ILE A 297 -13.77 1.48 -9.69
C ILE A 297 -14.16 2.91 -9.37
N ASP A 298 -14.24 3.25 -8.09
CA ASP A 298 -14.52 4.61 -7.63
C ASP A 298 -13.23 5.43 -7.44
N TRP A 299 -12.16 4.81 -6.93
CA TRP A 299 -10.88 5.46 -6.61
C TRP A 299 -9.67 4.64 -7.08
N LEU A 300 -8.58 5.30 -7.50
CA LEU A 300 -7.30 4.63 -7.74
C LEU A 300 -6.39 4.79 -6.52
N GLY A 301 -5.70 3.71 -6.17
CA GLY A 301 -4.78 3.60 -5.04
C GLY A 301 -3.40 3.13 -5.47
N VAL A 302 -2.37 3.55 -4.74
CA VAL A 302 -0.99 3.11 -4.98
C VAL A 302 -0.21 2.89 -3.67
N SER A 303 0.72 1.93 -3.69
CA SER A 303 1.78 1.79 -2.69
C SER A 303 3.07 2.48 -3.15
N THR A 304 3.65 3.32 -2.29
CA THR A 304 4.91 4.03 -2.54
C THR A 304 5.81 3.95 -1.31
N TYR A 305 6.54 2.85 -1.18
CA TYR A 305 7.48 2.69 -0.08
C TYR A 305 8.85 3.28 -0.38
N GLY A 306 9.42 3.93 0.64
CA GLY A 306 10.82 4.31 0.67
C GLY A 306 11.73 3.14 1.05
N PRO A 307 13.02 3.40 1.30
CA PRO A 307 13.99 2.37 1.65
C PRO A 307 13.58 1.46 2.82
N PHE A 308 13.76 0.16 2.61
CA PHE A 308 13.38 -0.92 3.52
C PHE A 308 14.57 -1.61 4.18
N GLN A 309 15.72 -1.68 3.50
CA GLN A 309 16.90 -2.40 3.97
C GLN A 309 18.14 -1.50 4.03
N ARG A 310 19.02 -1.82 4.98
CA ARG A 310 20.33 -1.16 5.11
C ARG A 310 21.19 -1.46 3.88
N GLY A 311 21.24 -0.53 2.94
CA GLY A 311 21.96 -0.69 1.67
C GLY A 311 21.12 -0.34 0.45
N ASP A 312 19.80 -0.23 0.61
CA ASP A 312 18.92 0.37 -0.38
C ASP A 312 19.44 1.76 -0.71
N ARG A 313 19.55 2.05 -2.00
CA ARG A 313 19.97 3.36 -2.45
C ARG A 313 18.79 4.29 -2.29
N TYR A 314 18.85 5.16 -1.27
CA TYR A 314 17.88 6.24 -1.08
C TYR A 314 17.65 7.08 -2.35
N ASN A 315 18.64 7.17 -3.24
CA ASN A 315 18.52 7.86 -4.53
C ASN A 315 17.59 7.16 -5.54
N ASP A 316 17.37 5.85 -5.41
CA ASP A 316 16.49 5.07 -6.30
C ASP A 316 15.04 5.05 -5.78
N LEU A 317 14.81 5.53 -4.53
CA LEU A 317 13.52 5.58 -3.84
C LEU A 317 13.27 6.99 -3.25
N ARG A 318 13.61 8.02 -4.02
CA ARG A 318 13.36 9.40 -3.63
C ARG A 318 11.86 9.68 -3.63
N PRO A 319 11.35 10.43 -2.64
CA PRO A 319 9.92 10.71 -2.57
C PRO A 319 9.33 11.35 -3.82
N GLU A 320 10.06 12.29 -4.44
CA GLU A 320 9.61 12.97 -5.67
C GLU A 320 9.48 12.00 -6.85
N ASP A 321 10.42 11.07 -7.02
CA ASP A 321 10.41 10.09 -8.11
C ASP A 321 9.26 9.09 -7.93
N LEU A 322 9.00 8.66 -6.67
CA LEU A 322 7.90 7.76 -6.34
C LEU A 322 6.54 8.39 -6.63
N LEU A 323 6.34 9.65 -6.23
CA LEU A 323 5.08 10.36 -6.46
C LEU A 323 4.89 10.75 -7.93
N GLU A 324 5.96 11.10 -8.65
CA GLU A 324 5.90 11.33 -10.10
C GLU A 324 5.49 10.06 -10.84
N LYS A 325 6.17 8.94 -10.57
CA LYS A 325 5.83 7.65 -11.19
C LYS A 325 4.41 7.19 -10.86
N ALA A 326 3.99 7.34 -9.60
CA ALA A 326 2.62 7.04 -9.19
C ALA A 326 1.59 7.90 -9.96
N HIS A 327 1.82 9.20 -10.06
CA HIS A 327 0.91 10.13 -10.73
C HIS A 327 0.83 9.89 -12.24
N GLU A 328 1.96 9.64 -12.90
CA GLU A 328 1.98 9.25 -14.31
C GLU A 328 1.17 7.98 -14.55
N LYS A 329 1.33 6.96 -13.69
CA LYS A 329 0.58 5.71 -13.80
C LYS A 329 -0.92 5.91 -13.53
N PHE A 330 -1.29 6.72 -12.54
CA PHE A 330 -2.70 7.08 -12.31
C PHE A 330 -3.34 7.70 -13.55
N ILE A 331 -2.65 8.66 -14.17
CA ILE A 331 -3.10 9.35 -15.39
C ILE A 331 -3.28 8.37 -16.55
N GLU A 332 -2.38 7.40 -16.68
CA GLU A 332 -2.43 6.38 -17.72
C GLU A 332 -3.62 5.42 -17.53
N ILE A 333 -3.89 5.03 -16.28
CA ILE A 333 -5.04 4.18 -15.93
C ILE A 333 -6.36 4.93 -16.17
N SER A 334 -6.56 6.08 -15.53
CA SER A 334 -7.75 6.91 -15.72
C SER A 334 -7.62 8.31 -15.12
N LYS A 335 -7.79 9.33 -15.95
CA LYS A 335 -7.87 10.75 -15.55
C LYS A 335 -9.20 11.14 -14.88
N ASN A 336 -10.19 10.25 -14.87
CA ASN A 336 -11.53 10.55 -14.38
C ASN A 336 -11.73 10.17 -12.91
N LYS A 337 -10.72 9.59 -12.28
CA LYS A 337 -10.79 9.05 -10.92
C LYS A 337 -9.99 9.91 -9.95
N PRO A 338 -10.45 10.03 -8.69
CA PRO A 338 -9.61 10.55 -7.61
C PRO A 338 -8.51 9.55 -7.24
N TYR A 339 -7.36 10.07 -6.82
CA TYR A 339 -6.19 9.26 -6.49
C TYR A 339 -5.92 9.23 -4.99
N ALA A 340 -5.36 8.12 -4.51
CA ALA A 340 -4.96 7.90 -3.13
C ALA A 340 -3.60 7.21 -3.05
N ILE A 341 -2.73 7.68 -2.16
CA ILE A 341 -1.60 6.85 -1.70
C ILE A 341 -2.14 5.96 -0.59
N LEU A 342 -2.40 4.70 -0.90
CA LEU A 342 -2.98 3.75 0.06
C LEU A 342 -1.93 3.14 0.98
N GLU A 343 -0.67 3.11 0.54
CA GLU A 343 0.44 2.75 1.41
C GLU A 343 1.65 3.63 1.13
N PHE A 344 2.22 4.18 2.20
CA PHE A 344 3.59 4.67 2.16
C PHE A 344 4.24 4.45 3.51
N GLY A 345 5.52 4.15 3.48
CA GLY A 345 6.31 3.87 4.65
C GLY A 345 7.78 4.01 4.31
N VAL A 346 8.60 4.26 5.31
CA VAL A 346 10.06 4.24 5.17
C VAL A 346 10.63 3.78 6.51
N THR A 347 11.72 3.02 6.43
CA THR A 347 12.39 2.49 7.62
C THR A 347 13.36 3.53 8.20
N GLU A 348 13.68 3.39 9.49
CA GLU A 348 14.79 4.14 10.09
C GLU A 348 16.08 3.30 9.90
N LEU A 349 17.02 3.78 9.10
CA LEU A 349 18.23 3.04 8.71
C LEU A 349 19.52 3.47 9.42
#